data_AF-A0A146LDM6-F1
#
_entry.id   AF-A0A146LDM6-F1
#
_cell.length_a   1.000
_cell.length_b   1.000
_cell.length_c   1.000
_cell.angle_alpha   90.00
_cell.angle_beta   90.00
_cell.angle_gamma   90.00
#
_symmetry.space_group_name_H-M   'P 1'
#
loop_
_entity.id
_entity.type
_entity.pdbx_description
1 polymer ?
#
loop_
_entity_poly.entity_id
_entity_poly.type
_entity_poly.pdbx_seq_one_letter_code
_entity_poly.pdbx_strand_id
1 'polypeptide(L)'
;MVTSCEMDYRKFVDFVIAVEKLPQCSRPLFFWHIFDLDRAGVLTPLTINYFFRETHAKLVSANLVVPSQEVVMGELFDLIPTSSPLCITQNEFVSAPQVGLFVSLVIDCLAF
;
A
#
# COMPACT_ATOMS: atom_id res chain seq x y z
N MET A 1 -18.38 -18.50 -10.84
CA MET A 1 -19.20 -17.32 -11.19
C MET A 1 -18.25 -16.17 -11.47
N VAL A 2 -18.26 -15.62 -12.67
CA VAL A 2 -17.55 -14.36 -12.94
C VAL A 2 -18.35 -13.28 -12.21
N THR A 3 -17.84 -12.82 -11.07
CA THR A 3 -18.28 -11.56 -10.50
C THR A 3 -18.05 -10.50 -11.57
N SER A 4 -19.09 -9.75 -11.95
CA SER A 4 -18.89 -8.60 -12.85
C SER A 4 -17.76 -7.74 -12.27
N CYS A 5 -16.70 -7.50 -13.05
CA CYS A 5 -15.58 -6.63 -12.67
C CYS A 5 -15.97 -5.14 -12.72
N GLU A 6 -17.26 -4.83 -12.84
CA GLU A 6 -17.77 -3.47 -12.83
C GLU A 6 -17.89 -2.94 -11.40
N MET A 7 -17.46 -1.70 -11.24
CA MET A 7 -17.52 -0.99 -9.97
C MET A 7 -18.82 -0.17 -9.91
N ASP A 8 -19.67 -0.44 -8.90
CA ASP A 8 -20.84 0.40 -8.65
C ASP A 8 -20.43 1.82 -8.21
N TYR A 9 -21.36 2.78 -8.30
CA TYR A 9 -21.08 4.18 -8.00
C TYR A 9 -20.53 4.40 -6.59
N ARG A 10 -21.02 3.64 -5.59
CA ARG A 10 -20.54 3.78 -4.21
C ARG A 10 -19.09 3.35 -4.08
N LYS A 11 -18.73 2.19 -4.63
CA LYS A 11 -17.34 1.72 -4.64
C LYS A 11 -16.42 2.67 -5.41
N PHE A 12 -16.90 3.25 -6.52
CA PHE A 12 -16.13 4.25 -7.27
C PHE A 12 -15.85 5.49 -6.42
N VAL A 13 -16.86 6.02 -5.72
CA VAL A 13 -16.67 7.17 -4.82
C VAL A 13 -15.72 6.81 -3.66
N ASP A 14 -15.85 5.63 -3.07
CA ASP A 14 -14.94 5.17 -2.02
C ASP A 14 -13.49 5.06 -2.54
N PHE A 15 -13.29 4.56 -3.77
CA PHE A 15 -11.99 4.52 -4.45
C PHE A 15 -11.41 5.91 -4.69
N VAL A 16 -12.18 6.82 -5.29
CA VAL A 16 -11.73 8.20 -5.58
C VAL A 16 -11.30 8.89 -4.29
N ILE A 17 -12.12 8.82 -3.23
CA ILE A 17 -11.78 9.44 -1.95
C ILE A 17 -10.54 8.80 -1.32
N ALA A 18 -10.38 7.48 -1.41
CA ALA A 18 -9.22 6.80 -0.86
C ALA A 18 -7.91 7.24 -1.56
N VAL A 19 -7.92 7.29 -2.89
CA VAL A 19 -6.74 7.59 -3.70
C VAL A 19 -6.41 9.08 -3.71
N GLU A 20 -7.38 9.98 -3.97
CA GLU A 20 -7.12 11.42 -4.06
C GLU A 20 -6.67 12.06 -2.73
N LYS A 21 -6.94 11.39 -1.60
CA LYS A 21 -6.54 11.87 -0.28
C LYS A 21 -5.19 11.32 0.17
N LEU A 22 -4.46 10.57 -0.66
CA LEU A 22 -3.09 10.23 -0.34
C LEU A 22 -2.18 11.47 -0.47
N PRO A 23 -1.18 11.64 0.44
CA PRO A 23 -0.79 10.76 1.53
C PRO A 23 -1.52 11.03 2.87
N GLN A 24 -2.51 11.94 2.94
CA GLN A 24 -3.28 12.19 4.18
C GLN A 24 -4.20 11.01 4.58
N CYS A 25 -4.46 10.08 3.67
CA CYS A 25 -5.17 8.80 3.85
C CYS A 25 -6.39 8.86 4.78
N SER A 26 -7.53 9.28 4.23
CA SER A 26 -8.80 9.29 4.96
C SER A 26 -9.48 7.92 5.11
N ARG A 27 -9.00 6.90 4.37
CA ARG A 27 -9.63 5.58 4.25
C ARG A 27 -8.58 4.44 4.27
N PRO A 28 -7.83 4.26 5.37
CA PRO A 28 -6.80 3.22 5.43
C PRO A 28 -7.34 1.79 5.24
N LEU A 29 -8.55 1.51 5.73
CA LEU A 29 -9.19 0.19 5.54
C LEU A 29 -9.43 -0.17 4.07
N PHE A 30 -9.62 0.81 3.19
CA PHE A 30 -9.74 0.56 1.76
C PHE A 30 -8.48 -0.15 1.22
N PHE A 31 -7.31 0.37 1.58
CA PHE A 31 -6.03 -0.19 1.17
C PHE A 31 -5.69 -1.49 1.90
N TRP A 32 -6.06 -1.61 3.19
CA TRP A 32 -5.91 -2.88 3.92
C TRP A 32 -6.58 -4.04 3.18
N HIS A 33 -7.83 -3.86 2.73
CA HIS A 33 -8.57 -4.89 2.03
C HIS A 33 -7.98 -5.25 0.66
N ILE A 34 -7.13 -4.40 0.09
CA ILE A 34 -6.38 -4.67 -1.13
C ILE A 34 -5.09 -5.42 -0.80
N PHE A 35 -4.35 -4.97 0.21
CA PHE A 35 -3.03 -5.52 0.55
C PHE A 35 -3.09 -6.87 1.26
N ASP A 36 -4.09 -7.14 2.09
CA ASP A 36 -4.27 -8.41 2.80
C ASP A 36 -4.89 -9.48 1.88
N LEU A 37 -4.19 -9.79 0.79
CA LEU A 37 -4.63 -10.66 -0.31
C LEU A 37 -5.14 -12.03 0.17
N ASP A 38 -4.39 -12.65 1.07
CA ASP A 38 -4.67 -13.98 1.58
C ASP A 38 -5.55 -13.97 2.84
N ARG A 39 -6.01 -12.79 3.26
CA ARG A 39 -6.71 -12.56 4.54
C ARG A 39 -5.95 -13.15 5.73
N ALA A 40 -4.62 -13.01 5.70
CA ALA A 40 -3.73 -13.47 6.74
C ALA A 40 -3.86 -12.62 8.01
N GLY A 41 -4.45 -11.41 7.90
CA GLY A 41 -4.62 -10.48 9.01
C GLY A 41 -3.33 -9.71 9.36
N VAL A 42 -2.27 -9.93 8.59
CA VAL A 42 -0.96 -9.28 8.74
C VAL A 42 -0.37 -8.97 7.37
N LEU A 43 0.25 -7.80 7.25
CA LEU A 43 1.05 -7.42 6.08
C LEU A 43 2.52 -7.70 6.36
N THR A 44 3.16 -8.39 5.44
CA THR A 44 4.59 -8.75 5.50
C THR A 44 5.35 -8.12 4.34
N PRO A 45 6.69 -8.02 4.39
CA PRO A 45 7.48 -7.50 3.28
C PRO A 45 7.22 -8.25 1.97
N LEU A 46 6.98 -9.56 2.04
CA LEU A 46 6.62 -10.36 0.88
C LEU A 46 5.32 -9.88 0.23
N THR A 47 4.27 -9.71 1.03
CA THR A 47 2.94 -9.27 0.58
C THR A 47 3.00 -7.87 -0.03
N ILE A 48 3.74 -6.95 0.59
CA ILE A 48 3.85 -5.56 0.12
C ILE A 48 4.74 -5.45 -1.11
N ASN A 49 5.85 -6.19 -1.14
CA ASN A 49 6.75 -6.20 -2.30
C ASN A 49 6.05 -6.73 -3.56
N TYR A 50 5.05 -7.61 -3.42
CA TYR A 50 4.23 -8.05 -4.55
C TYR A 50 3.60 -6.87 -5.30
N PHE A 51 3.12 -5.85 -4.59
CA PHE A 51 2.58 -4.63 -5.18
C PHE A 51 3.68 -3.66 -5.62
N PHE A 52 4.68 -3.44 -4.77
CA PHE A 52 5.73 -2.46 -5.04
C PHE A 52 6.57 -2.79 -6.28
N ARG A 53 6.74 -4.07 -6.63
CA ARG A 53 7.56 -4.49 -7.77
C ARG A 53 7.15 -3.82 -9.08
N GLU A 54 5.86 -3.60 -9.31
CA GLU A 54 5.36 -2.93 -10.51
C GLU A 54 5.65 -1.42 -10.48
N THR A 55 5.53 -0.79 -9.31
CA THR A 55 5.92 0.61 -9.09
C THR A 55 7.42 0.78 -9.34
N HIS A 56 8.26 -0.08 -8.74
CA HIS A 56 9.71 -0.08 -8.94
C HIS A 56 10.10 -0.24 -10.42
N ALA A 57 9.49 -1.21 -11.11
CA ALA A 57 9.75 -1.45 -12.53
C ALA A 57 9.42 -0.22 -13.39
N LYS A 58 8.30 0.46 -13.11
CA LYS A 58 7.92 1.70 -13.81
C LYS A 58 8.92 2.83 -13.57
N LEU A 59 9.32 3.06 -12.32
CA LEU A 59 10.31 4.09 -11.98
C LEU A 59 11.66 3.84 -12.68
N VAL A 60 12.13 2.59 -12.68
CA VAL A 60 13.36 2.20 -13.39
C VAL A 60 13.20 2.41 -14.90
N SER A 61 12.06 2.03 -15.50
CA SER A 61 11.81 2.24 -16.93
C SER A 61 11.76 3.72 -17.33
N ALA A 62 11.42 4.60 -16.39
CA ALA A 62 11.45 6.05 -16.54
C ALA A 62 12.86 6.66 -16.36
N ASN A 63 13.89 5.84 -16.17
CA ASN A 63 15.28 6.24 -15.90
C ASN A 63 15.44 7.07 -14.60
N LEU A 64 14.59 6.85 -13.60
CA LEU A 64 14.75 7.46 -12.28
C LEU A 64 15.77 6.67 -11.45
N VAL A 65 16.49 7.38 -10.59
CA VAL A 65 17.39 6.76 -9.61
C VAL A 65 16.57 6.35 -8.39
N VAL A 66 16.30 5.05 -8.28
CA VAL A 66 15.49 4.48 -7.18
C VAL A 66 16.37 3.58 -6.32
N PRO A 67 16.20 3.59 -4.98
CA PRO A 67 16.85 2.62 -4.11
C PRO A 67 16.49 1.17 -4.47
N SER A 68 17.26 0.20 -3.95
CA SER A 68 16.93 -1.22 -4.14
C SER A 68 15.61 -1.56 -3.46
N GLN A 69 14.94 -2.62 -3.93
CA GLN A 69 13.67 -3.07 -3.35
C GLN A 69 13.84 -3.43 -1.87
N GLU A 70 14.97 -4.02 -1.47
CA GLU A 70 15.23 -4.34 -0.06
C GLU A 70 15.31 -3.09 0.80
N VAL A 71 15.97 -2.03 0.33
CA VAL A 71 16.07 -0.75 1.05
C VAL A 71 14.70 -0.13 1.21
N VAL A 72 13.92 -0.02 0.12
CA VAL A 72 12.57 0.56 0.18
C VAL A 72 11.66 -0.26 1.10
N MET A 73 11.73 -1.59 1.07
CA MET A 73 10.94 -2.44 1.97
C MET A 73 11.32 -2.22 3.45
N GLY A 74 12.60 -2.07 3.76
CA GLY A 74 13.04 -1.73 5.12
C GLY A 74 12.44 -0.41 5.60
N GLU A 75 12.63 0.65 4.81
CA GLU A 75 12.12 1.99 5.13
C GLU A 75 10.59 2.01 5.26
N LEU A 76 9.88 1.30 4.39
CA LEU A 76 8.42 1.17 4.47
C LEU A 76 7.96 0.54 5.79
N PHE A 77 8.59 -0.55 6.22
CA PHE A 77 8.21 -1.22 7.45
C PHE A 77 8.65 -0.45 8.71
N ASP A 78 9.59 0.48 8.59
CA ASP A 78 9.95 1.41 9.66
C ASP A 78 8.92 2.56 9.83
N LEU A 79 8.09 2.84 8.82
CA LEU A 79 7.03 3.87 8.92
C LEU A 79 5.91 3.52 9.89
N ILE A 80 5.66 2.23 10.11
CA ILE A 80 4.54 1.74 10.92
C ILE A 80 5.10 0.94 12.10
N PRO A 81 4.95 1.43 13.34
CA PRO A 81 5.37 0.69 14.52
C PRO A 81 4.60 -0.63 14.64
N THR A 82 5.33 -1.74 14.75
CA THR A 82 4.75 -3.08 14.89
C THR A 82 5.17 -3.74 16.20
N SER A 83 4.24 -4.47 16.81
CA SER A 83 4.50 -5.28 18.01
C SER A 83 5.35 -6.52 17.70
N SER A 84 5.25 -7.04 16.48
CA SER A 84 6.08 -8.13 15.96
C SER A 84 6.86 -7.64 14.75
N PRO A 85 8.20 -7.85 14.69
CA PRO A 85 9.02 -7.38 13.58
C PRO A 85 8.45 -7.80 12.21
N LEU A 86 8.39 -6.84 11.28
CA LEU A 86 7.96 -7.05 9.89
C LEU A 86 6.54 -7.63 9.72
N CYS A 87 5.70 -7.51 10.75
CA CYS A 87 4.32 -8.00 10.72
C CYS A 87 3.39 -6.86 11.14
N ILE A 88 2.77 -6.20 10.16
CA ILE A 88 1.84 -5.09 10.42
C ILE A 88 0.43 -5.66 10.53
N THR A 89 -0.21 -5.54 11.68
CA THR A 89 -1.64 -5.91 11.86
C THR A 89 -2.58 -4.83 11.32
N GLN A 90 -3.86 -5.16 11.12
CA GLN A 90 -4.86 -4.18 10.66
C GLN A 90 -4.96 -2.98 11.60
N ASN A 91 -4.92 -3.24 12.91
CA ASN A 91 -5.05 -2.19 13.91
C ASN A 91 -3.84 -1.24 13.90
N GLU A 92 -2.62 -1.78 13.79
CA GLU A 92 -1.39 -0.99 13.66
C GLU A 92 -1.42 -0.18 12.36
N PHE A 93 -1.81 -0.79 11.25
CA PHE A 93 -1.93 -0.11 9.95
C PHE A 93 -2.90 1.06 10.00
N VAL A 94 -4.13 0.85 10.51
CA VAL A 94 -5.18 1.87 10.53
C VAL A 94 -4.90 3.00 11.52
N SER A 95 -4.19 2.70 12.61
CA SER A 95 -3.86 3.71 13.63
C SER A 95 -2.56 4.47 13.35
N ALA A 96 -1.73 4.00 12.42
CA ALA A 96 -0.45 4.63 12.12
C ALA A 96 -0.64 5.98 11.39
N PRO A 97 -0.02 7.07 11.87
CA PRO A 97 -0.12 8.37 11.21
C PRO A 97 0.53 8.38 9.81
N GLN A 98 1.50 7.50 9.58
CA GLN A 98 2.23 7.41 8.32
C GLN A 98 1.62 6.42 7.32
N VAL A 99 0.45 5.85 7.61
CA VAL A 99 -0.19 4.85 6.74
C VAL A 99 -0.40 5.36 5.31
N GLY A 100 -0.71 6.64 5.13
CA GLY A 100 -0.88 7.19 3.80
C GLY A 100 0.42 7.34 3.02
N LEU A 101 1.51 7.72 3.69
CA LEU A 101 2.84 7.72 3.06
C LEU A 101 3.25 6.31 2.68
N PHE A 102 3.04 5.34 3.58
CA PHE A 102 3.26 3.91 3.32
C PHE A 102 2.53 3.45 2.06
N VAL A 103 1.22 3.72 1.98
CA VAL A 103 0.42 3.35 0.80
C VAL A 103 0.94 4.02 -0.47
N SER A 104 1.22 5.33 -0.41
CA SER A 104 1.64 6.11 -1.58
C SER A 104 2.94 5.57 -2.17
N LEU A 105 3.94 5.31 -1.33
CA LEU A 105 5.22 4.74 -1.74
C LEU A 105 5.09 3.32 -2.31
N VAL A 106 4.05 2.57 -1.94
CA VAL A 106 3.83 1.22 -2.49
C VAL A 106 3.22 1.28 -3.90
N ILE A 107 2.23 2.16 -4.14
CA ILE A 107 1.38 2.09 -5.35
C ILE A 107 1.48 3.28 -6.31
N ASP A 108 2.12 4.38 -5.91
CA ASP A 108 2.18 5.62 -6.69
C ASP A 108 3.62 5.98 -7.08
N CYS A 109 3.88 6.03 -8.39
CA CYS A 109 5.18 6.45 -8.90
C CYS A 109 5.48 7.93 -8.63
N LEU A 110 4.47 8.78 -8.45
CA LEU A 110 4.65 10.21 -8.16
C LEU A 110 5.08 10.46 -6.71
N ALA A 111 5.09 9.42 -5.87
CA ALA A 111 5.58 9.49 -4.50
C ALA A 111 7.13 9.39 -4.39
N PHE A 112 7.83 9.16 -5.50
CA PHE A 112 9.30 9.08 -5.61
C PHE A 112 9.87 10.27 -6.40
#